data_AF-A0A3D1J5C1-F1
#
_entry.id   AF-A0A3D1J5C1-F1
#
_cell.length_a   1.000
_cell.length_b   1.000
_cell.length_c   1.000
_cell.angle_alpha   90.00
_cell.angle_beta   90.00
_cell.angle_gamma   90.00
#
_symmetry.space_group_name_H-M   'P 1'
#
loop_
_entity.id
_entity.type
_entity.pdbx_description
1 polymer ?
#
loop_
_entity_poly.entity_id
_entity_poly.type
_entity_poly.pdbx_seq_one_letter_code
_entity_poly.pdbx_strand_id
1 'polypeptide(L)'
;MKTLKIAVLAAFASVMAFAQTNTLTQTTLSAAVLQGDSKITLTSATGVTVPNANTAAVGSLLYVYTPGATQGEAMIVQSLSGTVIKVFRGRNSTAQVAHNSGDIVLIGNPNWFYSVDPKGGCTTASTYVTPYVNIATGYQWLCSTVTSSWIPGFQNPTADIPNTAVASANGLITPSGPLFHLTGTAAITGFTVPIGFVSGNICAIPDGAFTTTNANNIAIASTGVVSKPLCWTFDTNTAKFYPSY
;
A
#
# COMPACT_ATOMS: atom_id res chain seq x y z
N MET A 1 -44.90 -41.86 -13.90
CA MET A 1 -44.49 -40.45 -14.14
C MET A 1 -43.16 -40.23 -13.43
N LYS A 2 -42.07 -40.03 -14.17
CA LYS A 2 -40.70 -39.92 -13.63
C LYS A 2 -40.38 -38.46 -13.30
N THR A 3 -40.02 -38.20 -12.05
CA THR A 3 -39.66 -36.87 -11.53
C THR A 3 -38.26 -36.48 -12.01
N LEU A 4 -38.17 -35.45 -12.86
CA LEU A 4 -36.91 -34.89 -13.34
C LEU A 4 -36.38 -33.89 -12.28
N LYS A 5 -35.31 -34.26 -11.57
CA LYS A 5 -34.59 -33.35 -10.68
C LYS A 5 -33.58 -32.55 -11.50
N ILE A 6 -33.84 -31.26 -11.70
CA ILE A 6 -32.90 -30.33 -12.31
C ILE A 6 -31.87 -29.95 -11.24
N ALA A 7 -30.66 -30.49 -11.35
CA ALA A 7 -29.51 -30.04 -10.58
C ALA A 7 -28.98 -28.75 -11.22
N VAL A 8 -29.15 -27.63 -10.52
CA VAL A 8 -28.54 -26.34 -10.89
C VAL A 8 -27.04 -26.46 -10.61
N LEU A 9 -26.26 -26.57 -11.68
CA LEU A 9 -24.80 -26.53 -11.64
C LEU A 9 -24.39 -25.06 -11.40
N ALA A 10 -24.16 -24.70 -10.13
CA ALA A 10 -23.55 -23.43 -9.77
C ALA A 10 -22.10 -23.44 -10.28
N ALA A 11 -21.85 -22.71 -11.38
CA ALA A 11 -20.50 -22.46 -11.86
C ALA A 11 -19.77 -21.63 -10.80
N PHE A 12 -18.86 -22.26 -10.06
CA PHE A 12 -17.82 -21.57 -9.31
C PHE A 12 -16.94 -20.83 -10.32
N ALA A 13 -17.26 -19.58 -10.61
CA ALA A 13 -16.30 -18.64 -11.14
C ALA A 13 -15.27 -18.39 -10.03
N SER A 14 -14.19 -19.17 -10.03
CA SER A 14 -12.98 -18.82 -9.31
C SER A 14 -12.53 -17.47 -9.88
N VAL A 15 -12.79 -16.40 -9.13
CA VAL A 15 -12.09 -15.14 -9.33
C VAL A 15 -10.61 -15.47 -9.20
N MET A 16 -9.90 -15.47 -10.34
CA MET A 16 -8.45 -15.54 -10.34
C MET A 16 -7.97 -14.32 -9.55
N ALA A 17 -7.60 -14.54 -8.29
CA ALA A 17 -6.88 -13.57 -7.52
C ALA A 17 -5.53 -13.40 -8.23
N PHE A 18 -5.37 -12.30 -8.97
CA PHE A 18 -4.10 -11.92 -9.56
C PHE A 18 -3.17 -11.52 -8.41
N ALA A 19 -2.54 -12.51 -7.78
CA ALA A 19 -1.55 -12.28 -6.74
C ALA A 19 -0.28 -11.74 -7.40
N GLN A 20 0.09 -10.51 -7.07
CA GLN A 20 1.37 -9.93 -7.46
C GLN A 20 2.49 -10.72 -6.77
N THR A 21 3.55 -11.07 -7.52
CA THR A 21 4.52 -12.08 -7.07
C THR A 21 5.37 -11.62 -5.89
N ASN A 22 5.68 -10.33 -5.78
CA ASN A 22 6.33 -9.76 -4.61
C ASN A 22 5.64 -8.46 -4.19
N THR A 23 5.51 -8.28 -2.89
CA THR A 23 4.87 -7.12 -2.28
C THR A 23 5.74 -6.69 -1.11
N LEU A 24 5.97 -5.39 -0.97
CA LEU A 24 6.66 -4.84 0.20
C LEU A 24 5.85 -5.17 1.48
N THR A 25 6.47 -5.08 2.65
CA THR A 25 5.71 -4.98 3.90
C THR A 25 5.84 -3.58 4.47
N GLN A 26 4.86 -3.15 5.26
CA GLN A 26 4.82 -1.82 5.84
C GLN A 26 4.66 -1.90 7.35
N THR A 27 5.36 -1.03 8.05
CA THR A 27 5.16 -0.72 9.47
C THR A 27 5.51 0.75 9.72
N THR A 28 5.61 1.14 10.98
CA THR A 28 6.03 2.48 11.41
C THR A 28 7.17 2.38 12.41
N LEU A 29 7.89 3.49 12.57
CA LEU A 29 8.78 3.69 13.72
C LEU A 29 7.92 3.84 14.99
N SER A 30 8.29 3.14 16.06
CA SER A 30 7.63 3.28 17.38
C SER A 30 8.28 4.34 18.27
N ALA A 31 9.43 4.88 17.85
CA ALA A 31 10.13 5.97 18.49
C ALA A 31 10.83 6.85 17.44
N ALA A 32 11.08 8.12 17.78
CA ALA A 32 11.89 9.00 16.96
C ALA A 32 13.33 8.48 16.85
N VAL A 33 13.99 8.76 15.72
CA VAL A 33 15.35 8.32 15.41
C VAL A 33 16.19 9.54 15.09
N LEU A 34 17.25 9.76 15.85
CA LEU A 34 18.18 10.86 15.62
C LEU A 34 19.16 10.50 14.51
N GLN A 35 19.76 11.50 13.86
CA GLN A 35 20.64 11.30 12.69
C GLN A 35 21.82 10.34 12.95
N GLY A 36 22.35 10.31 14.18
CA GLY A 36 23.48 9.44 14.56
C GLY A 36 23.09 8.05 15.07
N ASP A 37 21.80 7.77 15.24
CA ASP A 37 21.35 6.49 15.79
C ASP A 37 21.66 5.35 14.82
N SER A 38 22.17 4.24 15.35
CA SER A 38 22.41 3.00 14.60
C SER A 38 21.40 1.90 14.93
N LYS A 39 20.42 2.22 15.78
CA LYS A 39 19.31 1.36 16.15
C LYS A 39 18.01 2.11 15.95
N ILE A 40 17.03 1.42 15.39
CA ILE A 40 15.67 1.92 15.26
C ILE A 40 14.72 0.91 15.90
N THR A 41 13.56 1.37 16.34
CA THR A 41 12.52 0.50 16.87
C THR A 41 11.30 0.58 15.98
N LEU A 42 10.85 -0.57 15.47
CA LEU A 42 9.63 -0.66 14.68
C LEU A 42 8.42 -0.92 15.58
N THR A 43 7.23 -0.61 15.08
CA THR A 43 5.98 -1.07 15.68
C THR A 43 5.79 -2.57 15.48
N SER A 44 6.21 -3.09 14.32
CA SER A 44 6.27 -4.52 14.02
C SER A 44 7.53 -4.87 13.23
N ALA A 45 8.18 -5.99 13.54
CA ALA A 45 9.31 -6.51 12.77
C ALA A 45 8.91 -7.56 11.72
N THR A 46 7.61 -7.76 11.47
CA THR A 46 7.13 -8.73 10.48
C THR A 46 7.69 -8.41 9.08
N GLY A 47 8.30 -9.43 8.45
CA GLY A 47 8.92 -9.31 7.13
C GLY A 47 10.37 -8.81 7.15
N VAL A 48 10.89 -8.39 8.31
CA VAL A 48 12.31 -8.02 8.45
C VAL A 48 13.20 -9.26 8.43
N THR A 49 14.17 -9.27 7.53
CA THR A 49 15.21 -10.29 7.43
C THR A 49 16.58 -9.73 7.81
N VAL A 50 17.37 -10.53 8.50
CA VAL A 50 18.76 -10.21 8.86
C VAL A 50 19.74 -10.87 7.88
N PRO A 51 20.93 -10.29 7.66
CA PRO A 51 21.95 -10.91 6.84
C PRO A 51 22.33 -12.30 7.38
N ASN A 52 22.50 -13.28 6.50
CA ASN A 52 22.93 -14.62 6.86
C ASN A 52 24.08 -15.08 5.96
N ALA A 53 25.27 -15.20 6.55
CA ALA A 53 26.48 -15.60 5.84
C ALA A 53 26.40 -17.02 5.28
N ASN A 54 25.62 -17.91 5.89
CA ASN A 54 25.51 -19.31 5.45
C ASN A 54 24.66 -19.46 4.18
N THR A 55 23.75 -18.52 3.91
CA THR A 55 22.86 -18.54 2.74
C THR A 55 23.16 -17.43 1.74
N ALA A 56 24.20 -16.63 2.00
CA ALA A 56 24.48 -15.37 1.30
C ALA A 56 23.28 -14.41 1.24
N ALA A 57 22.31 -14.56 2.14
CA ALA A 57 21.15 -13.70 2.20
C ALA A 57 21.58 -12.32 2.70
N VAL A 58 21.24 -11.29 1.93
CA VAL A 58 21.35 -9.90 2.37
C VAL A 58 20.21 -9.58 3.34
N GLY A 59 20.47 -8.72 4.32
CA GLY A 59 19.41 -8.20 5.18
C GLY A 59 18.42 -7.36 4.39
N SER A 60 17.21 -7.20 4.92
CA SER A 60 16.20 -6.32 4.31
C SER A 60 16.73 -4.90 4.15
N LEU A 61 16.26 -4.23 3.10
CA LEU A 61 16.30 -2.77 3.02
C LEU A 61 15.03 -2.23 3.67
N LEU A 62 15.21 -1.24 4.52
CA LEU A 62 14.17 -0.43 5.12
C LEU A 62 14.19 0.92 4.44
N TYR A 63 13.10 1.33 3.82
CA TYR A 63 12.93 2.69 3.32
C TYR A 63 12.02 3.46 4.26
N VAL A 64 12.60 4.43 4.97
CA VAL A 64 11.96 5.20 6.02
C VAL A 64 11.61 6.59 5.51
N TYR A 65 10.36 7.02 5.62
CA TYR A 65 9.96 8.35 5.19
C TYR A 65 8.83 8.92 6.06
N THR A 66 8.84 10.24 6.20
CA THR A 66 7.71 10.98 6.78
C THR A 66 6.64 11.14 5.70
N PRO A 67 5.35 10.87 5.98
CA PRO A 67 4.27 11.07 5.01
C PRO A 67 4.27 12.48 4.43
N GLY A 68 4.14 12.59 3.11
CA GLY A 68 4.22 13.87 2.39
C GLY A 68 5.64 14.43 2.18
N ALA A 69 6.69 13.82 2.73
CA ALA A 69 8.07 14.20 2.42
C ALA A 69 8.45 13.82 0.99
N THR A 70 9.25 14.65 0.34
CA THR A 70 9.71 14.42 -1.04
C THR A 70 10.85 13.41 -1.14
N GLN A 71 11.45 12.98 -0.03
CA GLN A 71 12.51 11.97 0.01
C GLN A 71 12.48 11.25 1.36
N GLY A 72 13.00 10.03 1.39
CA GLY A 72 13.20 9.22 2.58
C GLY A 72 14.63 8.72 2.70
N GLU A 73 14.86 7.84 3.67
CA GLU A 73 16.16 7.24 3.94
C GLU A 73 16.11 5.72 3.73
N ALA A 74 17.06 5.20 2.98
CA ALA A 74 17.29 3.76 2.87
C ALA A 74 18.27 3.29 3.95
N MET A 75 17.90 2.24 4.68
CA MET A 75 18.70 1.64 5.74
C MET A 75 18.81 0.12 5.50
N ILE A 76 19.99 -0.47 5.65
CA ILE A 76 20.17 -1.93 5.56
C ILE A 76 20.17 -2.54 6.96
N VAL A 77 19.37 -3.59 7.14
CA VAL A 77 19.31 -4.35 8.40
C VAL A 77 20.63 -5.09 8.65
N GLN A 78 21.17 -4.97 9.86
CA GLN A 78 22.36 -5.70 10.32
C GLN A 78 22.02 -6.81 11.31
N SER A 79 21.09 -6.54 12.23
CA SER A 79 20.64 -7.51 13.23
C SER A 79 19.27 -7.12 13.77
N LEU A 80 18.54 -8.10 14.30
CA LEU A 80 17.18 -7.95 14.82
C LEU A 80 17.11 -8.52 16.25
N SER A 81 16.50 -7.77 17.17
CA SER A 81 16.16 -8.23 18.52
C SER A 81 14.76 -7.72 18.89
N GLY A 82 13.76 -8.59 18.79
CA GLY A 82 12.36 -8.18 18.89
C GLY A 82 12.02 -7.17 17.78
N THR A 83 11.60 -5.97 18.16
CA THR A 83 11.35 -4.86 17.23
C THR A 83 12.49 -3.84 17.14
N VAL A 84 13.58 -4.05 17.89
CA VAL A 84 14.77 -3.21 17.84
C VAL A 84 15.71 -3.74 16.76
N ILE A 85 16.02 -2.90 15.79
CA ILE A 85 16.81 -3.25 14.61
C ILE A 85 18.09 -2.45 14.61
N LYS A 86 19.23 -3.12 14.50
CA LYS A 86 20.50 -2.46 14.20
C LYS A 86 20.59 -2.28 12.69
N VAL A 87 20.87 -1.06 12.23
CA VAL A 87 20.87 -0.70 10.82
C VAL A 87 22.15 0.03 10.40
N PHE A 88 22.56 -0.20 9.16
CA PHE A 88 23.43 0.74 8.44
C PHE A 88 22.57 1.74 7.69
N ARG A 89 22.74 3.01 8.01
CA ARG A 89 21.90 4.13 7.57
C ARG A 89 22.45 4.85 6.33
N GLY A 90 21.59 5.59 5.63
CA GLY A 90 21.98 6.39 4.46
C GLY A 90 22.55 5.56 3.30
N ARG A 91 21.86 4.47 2.94
CA ARG A 91 22.27 3.56 1.86
C ARG A 91 21.73 4.03 0.51
N ASN A 92 22.28 3.49 -0.57
CA ASN A 92 21.83 3.77 -1.94
C ASN A 92 21.72 5.27 -2.25
N SER A 93 22.69 6.05 -1.76
CA SER A 93 22.79 7.51 -1.92
C SER A 93 21.69 8.33 -1.24
N THR A 94 20.88 7.76 -0.34
CA THR A 94 19.98 8.54 0.51
C THR A 94 20.76 9.19 1.67
N ALA A 95 20.38 10.40 2.07
CA ALA A 95 20.99 11.06 3.23
C ALA A 95 20.55 10.41 4.56
N GLN A 96 21.45 10.37 5.54
CA GLN A 96 21.06 10.06 6.92
C GLN A 96 20.35 11.28 7.51
N VAL A 97 19.10 11.14 7.93
CA VAL A 97 18.28 12.25 8.45
C VAL A 97 17.65 11.90 9.81
N ALA A 98 17.07 12.86 10.52
CA ALA A 98 16.25 12.52 11.68
C ALA A 98 14.86 12.06 11.22
N HIS A 99 14.27 11.11 11.95
CA HIS A 99 12.91 10.60 11.70
C HIS A 99 12.04 10.73 12.94
N ASN A 100 10.75 10.97 12.72
CA ASN A 100 9.77 11.09 13.79
C ASN A 100 9.22 9.72 14.19
N SER A 101 8.72 9.62 15.42
CA SER A 101 7.86 8.48 15.78
C SER A 101 6.63 8.46 14.86
N GLY A 102 6.24 7.29 14.38
CA GLY A 102 5.16 7.14 13.41
C GLY A 102 5.59 7.29 11.94
N ASP A 103 6.83 7.67 11.64
CA ASP A 103 7.34 7.63 10.26
C ASP A 103 7.24 6.22 9.69
N ILE A 104 7.05 6.15 8.37
CA ILE A 104 6.70 4.91 7.69
C ILE A 104 7.94 4.17 7.30
N VAL A 105 7.88 2.84 7.44
CA VAL A 105 8.95 1.94 7.08
C VAL A 105 8.42 0.92 6.09
N LEU A 106 8.87 1.05 4.84
CA LEU A 106 8.69 0.01 3.83
C LEU A 106 9.85 -0.97 3.93
N ILE A 107 9.52 -2.25 3.98
CA ILE A 107 10.46 -3.35 4.20
C ILE A 107 10.44 -4.24 2.95
N GLY A 108 11.62 -4.58 2.45
CA GLY A 108 11.75 -5.49 1.32
C GLY A 108 13.17 -5.93 1.07
N ASN A 109 13.36 -6.80 0.07
CA ASN A 109 14.72 -7.11 -0.39
C ASN A 109 15.36 -5.86 -1.02
N PRO A 110 16.68 -5.67 -0.89
CA PRO A 110 17.35 -4.49 -1.46
C PRO A 110 17.14 -4.28 -2.96
N ASN A 111 16.93 -5.34 -3.75
CA ASN A 111 16.65 -5.27 -5.18
C ASN A 111 15.19 -4.90 -5.53
N TRP A 112 14.35 -4.66 -4.52
CA TRP A 112 12.95 -4.21 -4.69
C TRP A 112 12.81 -2.69 -4.68
N PHE A 113 13.89 -1.97 -4.40
CA PHE A 113 13.94 -0.52 -4.33
C PHE A 113 14.78 0.01 -5.47
N TYR A 114 14.27 1.04 -6.16
CA TYR A 114 14.84 1.54 -7.41
C TYR A 114 15.30 2.98 -7.26
N SER A 115 16.27 3.42 -8.07
CA SER A 115 16.80 4.79 -8.04
C SER A 115 16.26 5.69 -9.16
N VAL A 116 15.36 5.17 -9.99
CA VAL A 116 14.78 5.86 -11.13
C VAL A 116 13.30 5.57 -11.20
N ASP A 117 12.52 6.51 -11.74
CA ASP A 117 11.11 6.28 -11.99
C ASP A 117 10.94 5.25 -13.13
N PRO A 118 9.91 4.41 -13.05
CA PRO A 118 9.67 3.42 -14.08
C PRO A 118 9.19 4.12 -15.36
N LYS A 119 9.52 3.52 -16.52
CA LYS A 119 9.17 4.06 -17.84
C LYS A 119 8.47 2.99 -18.68
N GLY A 120 7.63 3.43 -19.62
CA GLY A 120 6.93 2.56 -20.56
C GLY A 120 5.69 1.90 -19.96
N GLY A 121 5.27 0.79 -20.58
CA GLY A 121 4.14 0.00 -20.10
C GLY A 121 4.49 -0.87 -18.90
N CYS A 122 3.46 -1.36 -18.22
CA CYS A 122 3.60 -2.32 -17.14
C CYS A 122 2.46 -3.35 -17.20
N THR A 123 2.71 -4.51 -16.61
CA THR A 123 1.69 -5.52 -16.32
C THR A 123 1.94 -6.05 -14.90
N THR A 124 0.96 -6.70 -14.29
CA THR A 124 1.16 -7.38 -13.00
C THR A 124 2.26 -8.44 -13.08
N ALA A 125 2.40 -9.12 -14.23
CA ALA A 125 3.42 -10.13 -14.46
C ALA A 125 4.83 -9.55 -14.67
N SER A 126 4.95 -8.40 -15.33
CA SER A 126 6.24 -7.73 -15.54
C SER A 126 6.66 -6.85 -14.35
N THR A 127 5.74 -6.58 -13.42
CA THR A 127 6.02 -5.79 -12.23
C THR A 127 6.60 -6.68 -11.14
N TYR A 128 7.91 -6.58 -10.93
CA TYR A 128 8.59 -7.43 -9.97
C TYR A 128 8.13 -7.23 -8.53
N VAL A 129 7.83 -6.00 -8.12
CA VAL A 129 7.38 -5.64 -6.77
C VAL A 129 6.38 -4.49 -6.79
N THR A 130 5.43 -4.48 -5.85
CA THR A 130 4.51 -3.36 -5.61
C THR A 130 4.55 -2.85 -4.17
N PRO A 131 4.34 -1.55 -3.96
CA PRO A 131 4.48 -0.49 -4.97
C PRO A 131 5.91 -0.45 -5.52
N TYR A 132 6.08 0.10 -6.73
CA TYR A 132 7.42 0.41 -7.24
C TYR A 132 7.90 1.68 -6.55
N VAL A 133 8.95 1.58 -5.73
CA VAL A 133 9.47 2.70 -4.94
C VAL A 133 10.75 3.22 -5.59
N ASN A 134 10.74 4.48 -6.02
CA ASN A 134 11.95 5.22 -6.35
C ASN A 134 12.50 5.87 -5.08
N ILE A 135 13.58 5.33 -4.52
CA ILE A 135 14.18 5.84 -3.28
C ILE A 135 14.98 7.12 -3.46
N ALA A 136 15.28 7.54 -4.70
CA ALA A 136 15.93 8.82 -4.96
C ALA A 136 14.95 10.00 -4.86
N THR A 137 13.67 9.77 -5.18
CA THR A 137 12.60 10.80 -5.16
C THR A 137 11.49 10.50 -4.16
N GLY A 138 11.55 9.35 -3.48
CA GLY A 138 10.46 8.83 -2.65
C GLY A 138 9.17 8.49 -3.37
N TYR A 139 9.12 8.62 -4.70
CA TYR A 139 7.91 8.41 -5.46
C TYR A 139 7.53 6.95 -5.51
N GLN A 140 6.24 6.71 -5.27
CA GLN A 140 5.65 5.39 -5.39
C GLN A 140 4.80 5.32 -6.64
N TRP A 141 4.96 4.22 -7.37
CA TRP A 141 4.27 3.97 -8.62
C TRP A 141 3.49 2.67 -8.52
N LEU A 142 2.31 2.69 -9.13
CA LEU A 142 1.44 1.53 -9.23
C LEU A 142 1.32 1.16 -10.71
N CYS A 143 1.21 -0.14 -10.97
CA CYS A 143 0.91 -0.59 -12.32
C CYS A 143 -0.60 -0.59 -12.53
N SER A 144 -1.10 0.22 -13.48
CA SER A 144 -2.50 0.21 -13.84
C SER A 144 -2.83 -1.01 -14.70
N THR A 145 -3.73 -1.87 -14.21
CA THR A 145 -4.19 -3.01 -15.01
C THR A 145 -5.21 -2.60 -16.09
N VAL A 146 -5.69 -1.35 -16.06
CA VAL A 146 -6.65 -0.82 -17.04
C VAL A 146 -5.90 -0.27 -18.26
N THR A 147 -4.87 0.55 -18.00
CA THR A 147 -4.10 1.22 -19.06
C THR A 147 -2.79 0.52 -19.39
N SER A 148 -2.41 -0.52 -18.64
CA SER A 148 -1.12 -1.21 -18.75
C SER A 148 0.07 -0.24 -18.68
N SER A 149 -0.03 0.75 -17.79
CA SER A 149 0.95 1.83 -17.64
C SER A 149 1.21 2.13 -16.17
N TRP A 150 2.40 2.66 -15.90
CA TRP A 150 2.73 3.19 -14.58
C TRP A 150 1.89 4.43 -14.29
N ILE A 151 1.26 4.44 -13.12
CA ILE A 151 0.49 5.56 -12.61
C ILE A 151 1.00 5.97 -11.22
N PRO A 152 0.73 7.20 -10.78
CA PRO A 152 1.10 7.66 -9.45
C PRO A 152 0.44 6.84 -8.33
N GLY A 153 1.22 6.51 -7.29
CA GLY A 153 0.74 5.88 -6.05
C GLY A 153 0.64 6.87 -4.89
N PHE A 154 0.48 6.36 -3.66
CA PHE A 154 0.14 7.16 -2.47
C PHE A 154 1.20 8.16 -1.98
N GLN A 155 2.46 7.99 -2.39
CA GLN A 155 3.57 8.92 -2.05
C GLN A 155 4.12 9.56 -3.34
N ASN A 156 3.23 9.98 -4.24
CA ASN A 156 3.61 10.60 -5.50
C ASN A 156 2.81 11.91 -5.68
N PRO A 157 3.47 13.08 -5.76
CA PRO A 157 2.79 14.37 -5.82
C PRO A 157 2.19 14.68 -7.20
N THR A 158 2.43 13.85 -8.21
CA THR A 158 1.78 14.01 -9.52
C THR A 158 0.29 13.67 -9.44
N ALA A 159 -0.51 14.20 -10.37
CA ALA A 159 -1.96 14.04 -10.37
C ALA A 159 -2.42 12.58 -10.27
N ASP A 160 -3.41 12.32 -9.43
CA ASP A 160 -4.01 11.00 -9.27
C ASP A 160 -4.72 10.55 -10.55
N ILE A 161 -4.46 9.31 -10.96
CA ILE A 161 -5.05 8.69 -12.14
C ILE A 161 -5.83 7.45 -11.68
N PRO A 162 -7.07 7.22 -12.16
CA PRO A 162 -7.83 6.04 -11.79
C PRO A 162 -7.07 4.74 -12.08
N ASN A 163 -6.92 3.90 -11.05
CA ASN A 163 -6.41 2.54 -11.20
C ASN A 163 -7.57 1.54 -11.45
N THR A 164 -7.24 0.23 -11.43
CA THR A 164 -8.15 -0.91 -11.54
C THR A 164 -9.42 -0.70 -10.73
N ALA A 165 -10.56 -0.92 -11.39
CA ALA A 165 -11.84 -0.87 -10.73
C ALA A 165 -11.89 -1.90 -9.58
N VAL A 166 -12.34 -1.46 -8.42
CA VAL A 166 -12.56 -2.30 -7.25
C VAL A 166 -14.06 -2.58 -7.15
N ALA A 167 -14.44 -3.83 -6.93
CA ALA A 167 -15.83 -4.15 -6.63
C ALA A 167 -16.13 -3.85 -5.15
N SER A 168 -17.23 -3.14 -4.91
CA SER A 168 -17.83 -3.05 -3.58
C SER A 168 -18.14 -4.44 -3.06
N ALA A 169 -17.86 -4.67 -1.79
CA ALA A 169 -18.10 -5.94 -1.11
C ALA A 169 -18.53 -5.68 0.33
N ASN A 170 -19.31 -6.62 0.89
CA ASN A 170 -19.65 -6.59 2.31
C ASN A 170 -18.37 -6.76 3.13
N GLY A 171 -17.94 -5.70 3.79
CA GLY A 171 -16.70 -5.72 4.58
C GLY A 171 -15.69 -4.66 4.16
N LEU A 172 -14.42 -4.98 4.41
CA LEU A 172 -13.29 -4.17 3.95
C LEU A 172 -13.04 -4.44 2.47
N ILE A 173 -12.79 -3.37 1.72
CA ILE A 173 -12.23 -3.46 0.36
C ILE A 173 -10.81 -2.89 0.35
N THR A 174 -9.99 -3.28 -0.62
CA THR A 174 -8.64 -2.71 -0.75
C THR A 174 -8.64 -1.71 -1.91
N PRO A 175 -8.44 -0.41 -1.68
CA PRO A 175 -8.24 0.56 -2.74
C PRO A 175 -7.09 0.13 -3.65
N SER A 176 -7.28 0.23 -4.96
CA SER A 176 -6.25 -0.10 -5.95
C SER A 176 -5.23 1.03 -6.15
N GLY A 177 -5.51 2.24 -5.66
CA GLY A 177 -4.63 3.40 -5.73
C GLY A 177 -5.27 4.63 -5.07
N PRO A 178 -4.63 5.81 -5.16
CA PRO A 178 -5.17 7.08 -4.64
C PRO A 178 -6.54 7.43 -5.23
N LEU A 179 -6.74 7.11 -6.52
CA LEU A 179 -7.99 7.25 -7.24
C LEU A 179 -8.32 5.93 -7.94
N PHE A 180 -9.59 5.50 -7.88
CA PHE A 180 -10.04 4.27 -8.54
C PHE A 180 -11.54 4.31 -8.87
N HIS A 181 -11.98 3.45 -9.77
CA HIS A 181 -13.42 3.21 -9.98
C HIS A 181 -13.95 2.22 -8.96
N LEU A 182 -15.15 2.45 -8.45
CA LEU A 182 -15.81 1.56 -7.50
C LEU A 182 -17.13 1.04 -8.07
N THR A 183 -17.19 -0.26 -8.29
CA THR A 183 -18.29 -0.96 -8.98
C THR A 183 -19.20 -1.71 -8.00
N GLY A 184 -20.41 -2.06 -8.43
CA GLY A 184 -21.36 -2.82 -7.62
C GLY A 184 -22.15 -1.95 -6.63
N THR A 185 -22.89 -2.61 -5.73
CA THR A 185 -23.86 -1.96 -4.83
C THR A 185 -23.80 -2.47 -3.39
N ALA A 186 -22.77 -3.25 -3.04
CA ALA A 186 -22.65 -3.83 -1.70
C ALA A 186 -22.23 -2.77 -0.67
N ALA A 187 -22.63 -2.95 0.58
CA ALA A 187 -22.30 -2.03 1.66
C ALA A 187 -20.86 -2.26 2.13
N ILE A 188 -20.02 -1.22 2.03
CA ILE A 188 -18.62 -1.26 2.45
C ILE A 188 -18.53 -0.82 3.91
N THR A 189 -17.79 -1.55 4.74
CA THR A 189 -17.63 -1.20 6.16
C THR A 189 -16.29 -0.53 6.44
N GLY A 190 -15.35 -0.58 5.48
CA GLY A 190 -14.05 0.04 5.59
C GLY A 190 -13.09 -0.26 4.45
N PHE A 191 -11.83 0.14 4.64
CA PHE A 191 -10.75 -0.06 3.70
C PHE A 191 -9.58 -0.81 4.34
N THR A 192 -9.04 -1.82 3.66
CA THR A 192 -7.70 -2.31 3.99
C THR A 192 -6.70 -1.22 3.59
N VAL A 193 -5.90 -0.73 4.54
CA VAL A 193 -4.88 0.30 4.31
C VAL A 193 -3.88 -0.20 3.27
N PRO A 194 -3.80 0.41 2.07
CA PRO A 194 -2.85 0.00 1.06
C PRO A 194 -1.40 0.24 1.49
N ILE A 195 -0.48 -0.55 0.95
CA ILE A 195 0.95 -0.32 1.15
C ILE A 195 1.36 0.97 0.45
N GLY A 196 2.15 1.77 1.14
CA GLY A 196 2.51 3.13 0.73
C GLY A 196 1.54 4.19 1.22
N PHE A 197 0.30 3.82 1.58
CA PHE A 197 -0.69 4.75 2.13
C PHE A 197 -0.51 4.92 3.63
N VAL A 198 -0.65 6.17 4.09
CA VAL A 198 -0.37 6.55 5.47
C VAL A 198 -1.30 7.65 5.94
N SER A 199 -1.46 8.67 5.09
CA SER A 199 -2.27 9.84 5.35
C SER A 199 -2.73 10.42 4.03
N GLY A 200 -3.63 11.39 4.11
CA GLY A 200 -4.25 12.00 2.93
C GLY A 200 -5.52 11.28 2.54
N ASN A 201 -5.81 11.32 1.25
CA ASN A 201 -7.10 10.93 0.71
C ASN A 201 -6.98 9.66 -0.12
N ILE A 202 -8.01 8.83 -0.03
CA ILE A 202 -8.34 7.85 -1.05
C ILE A 202 -9.66 8.28 -1.68
N CYS A 203 -9.76 8.24 -3.00
CA CYS A 203 -10.94 8.69 -3.73
C CYS A 203 -11.46 7.58 -4.63
N ALA A 204 -12.78 7.44 -4.68
CA ALA A 204 -13.45 6.55 -5.61
C ALA A 204 -14.37 7.32 -6.53
N ILE A 205 -14.44 6.91 -7.79
CA ILE A 205 -15.49 7.29 -8.73
C ILE A 205 -16.52 6.15 -8.72
N PRO A 206 -17.73 6.36 -8.16
CA PRO A 206 -18.76 5.32 -8.15
C PRO A 206 -19.29 5.07 -9.56
N ASP A 207 -19.22 3.82 -10.03
CA ASP A 207 -19.88 3.36 -11.26
C ASP A 207 -21.33 2.92 -11.00
N GLY A 208 -21.62 2.58 -9.74
CA GLY A 208 -22.95 2.28 -9.23
C GLY A 208 -23.17 2.96 -7.87
N ALA A 209 -24.42 3.04 -7.44
CA ALA A 209 -24.73 3.53 -6.10
C ALA A 209 -24.40 2.44 -5.06
N PHE A 210 -23.65 2.79 -4.03
CA PHE A 210 -23.31 1.92 -2.90
C PHE A 210 -23.41 2.72 -1.59
N THR A 211 -23.32 2.03 -0.45
CA THR A 211 -23.25 2.67 0.86
C THR A 211 -21.96 2.32 1.58
N THR A 212 -21.49 3.22 2.43
CA THR A 212 -20.51 2.91 3.46
C THR A 212 -21.16 2.94 4.84
N THR A 213 -20.69 2.10 5.75
CA THR A 213 -21.14 2.08 7.15
C THR A 213 -19.96 2.36 8.09
N ASN A 214 -20.26 2.69 9.34
CA ASN A 214 -19.25 2.95 10.38
C ASN A 214 -18.82 1.69 11.16
N ALA A 215 -19.04 0.49 10.59
CA ALA A 215 -18.80 -0.76 11.30
C ALA A 215 -17.30 -1.09 11.47
N ASN A 216 -16.42 -0.63 10.57
CA ASN A 216 -14.96 -0.79 10.71
C ASN A 216 -14.27 0.58 10.72
N ASN A 217 -13.34 0.84 9.82
CA ASN A 217 -12.48 2.02 9.86
C ASN A 217 -13.02 3.22 9.06
N ILE A 218 -14.31 3.24 8.75
CA ILE A 218 -15.00 4.44 8.26
C ILE A 218 -15.65 5.15 9.45
N ALA A 219 -15.42 6.45 9.58
CA ALA A 219 -15.91 7.23 10.71
C ALA A 219 -17.41 7.49 10.65
N ILE A 220 -17.92 7.78 9.44
CA ILE A 220 -19.30 8.23 9.20
C ILE A 220 -19.85 7.47 8.00
N ALA A 221 -21.07 6.94 8.13
CA ALA A 221 -21.76 6.29 7.02
C ALA A 221 -22.01 7.30 5.88
N SER A 222 -21.90 6.84 4.64
CA SER A 222 -22.11 7.66 3.45
C SER A 222 -22.77 6.85 2.34
N THR A 223 -23.23 7.52 1.29
CA THR A 223 -23.72 6.88 0.07
C THR A 223 -22.88 7.38 -1.07
N GLY A 224 -22.39 6.49 -1.93
CA GLY A 224 -21.72 6.85 -3.17
C GLY A 224 -22.74 7.23 -4.24
N VAL A 225 -22.57 8.39 -4.86
CA VAL A 225 -23.39 8.85 -5.98
C VAL A 225 -22.67 8.57 -7.29
N VAL A 226 -23.36 7.94 -8.23
CA VAL A 226 -22.83 7.57 -9.55
C VAL A 226 -22.15 8.78 -10.21
N SER A 227 -20.93 8.56 -10.70
CA SER A 227 -20.09 9.55 -11.38
C SER A 227 -19.73 10.80 -10.58
N LYS A 228 -19.94 10.82 -9.26
CA LYS A 228 -19.44 11.87 -8.36
C LYS A 228 -18.32 11.31 -7.49
N PRO A 229 -17.09 11.84 -7.60
CA PRO A 229 -16.00 11.43 -6.74
C PRO A 229 -16.40 11.53 -5.26
N LEU A 230 -16.16 10.45 -4.52
CA LEU A 230 -16.28 10.41 -3.08
C LEU A 230 -14.89 10.11 -2.52
N CYS A 231 -14.38 11.02 -1.72
CA CYS A 231 -13.06 10.94 -1.12
C CYS A 231 -13.17 10.67 0.37
N TRP A 232 -12.22 9.89 0.90
CA TRP A 232 -12.07 9.66 2.32
C TRP A 232 -10.72 10.14 2.80
N THR A 233 -10.73 11.10 3.71
CA THR A 233 -9.52 11.55 4.40
C THR A 233 -9.22 10.63 5.58
N PHE A 234 -8.00 10.11 5.66
CA PHE A 234 -7.58 9.30 6.79
C PHE A 234 -7.09 10.17 7.96
N ASP A 235 -7.71 10.00 9.12
CA ASP A 235 -7.22 10.53 10.39
C ASP A 235 -6.35 9.47 11.08
N THR A 236 -5.05 9.73 11.16
CA THR A 236 -4.06 8.85 11.79
C THR A 236 -4.27 8.71 13.30
N ASN A 237 -4.92 9.66 13.97
CA ASN A 237 -5.13 9.62 15.42
C ASN A 237 -6.23 8.61 15.79
N THR A 238 -7.33 8.60 15.04
CA THR A 238 -8.45 7.67 15.28
C THR A 238 -8.34 6.40 14.45
N ALA A 239 -7.40 6.35 13.49
CA ALA A 239 -7.30 5.34 12.44
C ALA A 239 -8.64 5.14 11.69
N LYS A 240 -9.28 6.27 11.32
CA LYS A 240 -10.59 6.27 10.62
C LYS A 240 -10.56 7.12 9.34
N PHE A 241 -11.39 6.74 8.40
CA PHE A 241 -11.64 7.40 7.12
C PHE A 241 -12.91 8.25 7.18
N TYR A 242 -12.78 9.54 6.89
CA TYR A 242 -13.87 10.52 6.90
C TYR A 242 -14.31 10.85 5.47
N PRO A 243 -15.56 10.50 5.08
CA PRO A 243 -16.05 10.75 3.73
C PRO A 243 -16.32 12.24 3.46
N SER A 244 -16.04 12.68 2.24
CA SER A 244 -16.34 14.01 1.71
C SER A 244 -16.48 13.95 0.18
N TYR A 245 -17.35 14.81 -0.36
CA TYR A 245 -17.58 14.98 -1.80
C TYR A 245 -16.73 16.11 -2.38
#